data_AF-A0A2T1NDA3-F1
#
_entry.id   AF-A0A2T1NDA3-F1
#
_cell.length_a   1.000
_cell.length_b   1.000
_cell.length_c   1.000
_cell.angle_alpha   90.00
_cell.angle_beta   90.00
_cell.angle_gamma   90.00
#
_symmetry.space_group_name_H-M   'P 1'
#
loop_
_entity.id
_entity.type
_entity.pdbx_description
1 polymer ?
#
loop_
_entity_poly.entity_id
_entity_poly.type
_entity_poly.pdbx_seq_one_letter_code
_entity_poly.pdbx_strand_id
1 'polypeptide(L)'
;MKLEKILDKLGSIEKNSFIKIIDNIISKEPNNLKIINKILSSTDKGLKSVDNQNISKIFELTQNEFQDHIKCEFQEITSQLDILIDIIIRDGNCIMKQDWFSRLYEKEIKQLKNKIKELNADFEDEKSELSSSRKRDYKIYKSCLHTAYFNDVDNNRDAKITSDELSIILTLSKQLGLSQEEIKLINYSILPIKKLDIQDVIKSLKNIGVIFYSNKENTIYVADEMVRVLRRVREQEVAEKFFRRTLKLLREPILNQICKEHNIDRKLTPAQKIEEIIKEGVSFTNLLLEDIYKQGSTLTEKKKTLNELCEKGLNINNLKGSVLEDKICSLIEHFDSVERDEKVGISIDGFDKLLSELNQSLPKQNKHIKEQFELQDEYVLKADFLLDYNIKPRDILDLLVKEDLIKFIKDNGVKQRGDNILNILEHYKDVENLYLENFENVAYRNLNVLKENGITVKESELGLKFEELTKTIFEGLGLQVDDVLKNQLNTKKDMMDILINLGNNEIIIVECKTSKEKGYNKFSTVSRQLKSYQNVALKNDLRIVKILLVAPEFSDDFVTDCEMDTEMNLSLITASTLLNISEAFKTSKFNEFPHVLFRDIVINEERILKALSK
;
A
#
# COMPACT_ATOMS: atom_id res chain seq x y z
N MET A 1 4.89 3.02 -0.99
CA MET A 1 4.68 3.92 0.17
C MET A 1 3.78 5.07 -0.24
N LYS A 2 2.81 5.42 0.60
CA LYS A 2 1.90 6.55 0.36
C LYS A 2 2.64 7.89 0.29
N LEU A 3 2.11 8.80 -0.52
CA LEU A 3 2.62 10.16 -0.68
C LEU A 3 2.76 10.88 0.67
N GLU A 4 1.74 10.80 1.53
CA GLU A 4 1.75 11.45 2.86
C GLU A 4 2.95 11.02 3.70
N LYS A 5 3.17 9.70 3.85
CA LYS A 5 4.32 9.14 4.57
C LYS A 5 5.67 9.57 3.97
N ILE A 6 5.77 9.64 2.65
CA ILE A 6 6.99 10.13 1.98
C ILE A 6 7.21 11.61 2.30
N LEU A 7 6.15 12.42 2.23
CA LEU A 7 6.24 13.83 2.56
C LEU A 7 6.64 14.02 4.04
N ASP A 8 6.11 13.25 4.98
CA ASP A 8 6.50 13.37 6.39
C ASP A 8 8.00 13.10 6.63
N LYS A 9 8.60 12.19 5.85
CA LYS A 9 10.03 11.86 5.94
C LYS A 9 10.95 12.94 5.36
N LEU A 10 10.46 13.78 4.45
CA LEU A 10 11.29 14.66 3.63
C LEU A 10 11.28 16.13 4.08
N GLY A 11 12.41 16.81 3.83
CA GLY A 11 12.53 18.25 4.06
C GLY A 11 11.91 19.11 2.96
N SER A 12 11.71 20.41 3.21
CA SER A 12 11.10 21.34 2.24
C SER A 12 11.82 21.42 0.90
N ILE A 13 13.15 21.27 0.87
CA ILE A 13 13.97 21.29 -0.35
C ILE A 13 13.70 20.07 -1.25
N GLU A 14 13.46 18.93 -0.63
CA GLU A 14 13.23 17.66 -1.33
C GLU A 14 11.84 17.66 -1.99
N LYS A 15 10.86 18.28 -1.33
CA LYS A 15 9.47 18.44 -1.79
C LYS A 15 9.25 19.51 -2.85
N ASN A 16 10.15 20.49 -2.96
CA ASN A 16 9.89 21.75 -3.69
C ASN A 16 9.55 21.57 -5.18
N SER A 17 10.19 20.62 -5.88
CA SER A 17 9.90 20.38 -7.30
C SER A 17 8.46 19.89 -7.51
N PHE A 18 8.03 18.91 -6.71
CA PHE A 18 6.67 18.40 -6.72
C PHE A 18 5.65 19.50 -6.39
N ILE A 19 5.87 20.26 -5.30
CA ILE A 19 4.96 21.36 -4.89
C ILE A 19 4.80 22.39 -6.01
N LYS A 20 5.89 22.78 -6.69
CA LYS A 20 5.84 23.74 -7.81
C LYS A 20 4.99 23.25 -8.98
N ILE A 21 5.02 21.95 -9.28
CA ILE A 21 4.22 21.38 -10.36
C ILE A 21 2.74 21.42 -9.99
N ILE A 22 2.40 21.04 -8.76
CA ILE A 22 1.02 21.12 -8.27
C ILE A 22 0.54 22.58 -8.24
N ASP A 23 1.36 23.53 -7.78
CA ASP A 23 1.06 24.96 -7.84
C ASP A 23 0.79 25.43 -9.29
N ASN A 24 1.59 24.98 -10.25
CA ASN A 24 1.40 25.30 -11.67
C ASN A 24 0.09 24.69 -12.20
N ILE A 25 -0.23 23.46 -11.84
CA ILE A 25 -1.50 22.82 -12.21
C ILE A 25 -2.67 23.61 -11.64
N ILE A 26 -2.62 23.99 -10.36
CA ILE A 26 -3.67 24.80 -9.70
C ILE A 26 -3.84 26.15 -10.40
N SER A 27 -2.74 26.79 -10.82
CA SER A 27 -2.76 28.08 -11.53
C SER A 27 -3.44 28.02 -12.90
N LYS A 28 -3.55 26.81 -13.49
CA LYS A 28 -4.25 26.55 -14.76
C LYS A 28 -5.73 26.21 -14.57
N GLU A 29 -6.26 26.40 -13.37
CA GLU A 29 -7.68 26.18 -13.02
C GLU A 29 -8.16 24.74 -13.30
N PRO A 30 -7.67 23.73 -12.54
CA PRO A 30 -8.05 22.33 -12.72
C PRO A 30 -9.52 22.10 -12.38
N ASN A 31 -10.07 20.96 -12.81
CA ASN A 31 -11.51 20.67 -12.69
C ASN A 31 -12.05 20.81 -11.25
N ASN A 32 -11.24 20.43 -10.26
CA ASN A 32 -11.60 20.44 -8.84
C ASN A 32 -11.18 21.71 -8.08
N LEU A 33 -10.87 22.82 -8.78
CA LEU A 33 -10.36 24.07 -8.18
C LEU A 33 -11.17 24.57 -6.97
N LYS A 34 -12.50 24.48 -7.03
CA LYS A 34 -13.37 24.94 -5.91
C LYS A 34 -13.11 24.18 -4.61
N ILE A 35 -12.83 22.88 -4.70
CA ILE A 35 -12.54 22.04 -3.53
C ILE A 35 -11.12 22.35 -3.03
N ILE A 36 -10.18 22.47 -3.96
CA ILE A 36 -8.78 22.83 -3.66
C ILE A 36 -8.72 24.17 -2.93
N ASN A 37 -9.42 25.19 -3.41
CA ASN A 37 -9.45 26.51 -2.78
C ASN A 37 -10.03 26.48 -1.36
N LYS A 38 -11.00 25.59 -1.06
CA LYS A 38 -11.48 25.40 0.32
C LYS A 38 -10.38 24.84 1.22
N ILE A 39 -9.63 23.86 0.73
CA ILE A 39 -8.49 23.28 1.46
C ILE A 39 -7.38 24.33 1.65
N LEU A 40 -7.13 25.19 0.65
CA LEU A 40 -6.11 26.24 0.74
C LEU A 40 -6.55 27.41 1.64
N SER A 41 -7.84 27.73 1.71
CA SER A 41 -8.38 28.87 2.46
C SER A 41 -8.20 28.76 3.98
N SER A 42 -7.89 27.58 4.51
CA SER A 42 -7.51 27.39 5.92
C SER A 42 -6.05 27.80 6.21
N THR A 43 -5.28 28.20 5.20
CA THR A 43 -3.86 28.55 5.33
C THR A 43 -3.50 29.87 4.64
N ASP A 44 -2.92 30.82 5.38
CA ASP A 44 -2.64 32.17 4.89
C ASP A 44 -1.47 32.29 3.89
N LYS A 45 -0.72 31.21 3.60
CA LYS A 45 0.56 31.27 2.84
C LYS A 45 0.68 30.29 1.65
N GLY A 46 -0.44 29.76 1.14
CA GLY A 46 -0.48 28.91 -0.06
C GLY A 46 0.06 27.48 0.16
N LEU A 47 0.26 26.71 -0.92
CA LEU A 47 0.52 25.25 -0.87
C LEU A 47 1.76 24.85 -0.04
N LYS A 48 2.74 25.74 0.11
CA LYS A 48 3.97 25.49 0.90
C LYS A 48 3.75 25.46 2.41
N SER A 49 2.66 26.05 2.91
CA SER A 49 2.30 26.07 4.33
C SER A 49 1.25 25.03 4.71
N VAL A 50 0.76 24.27 3.73
CA VAL A 50 -0.24 23.23 3.93
C VAL A 50 0.44 21.99 4.52
N ASP A 51 -0.24 21.31 5.44
CA ASP A 51 0.22 20.04 5.99
C ASP A 51 0.28 18.93 4.92
N ASN A 52 1.09 17.90 5.16
CA ASN A 52 1.37 16.86 4.17
C ASN A 52 0.12 16.01 3.83
N GLN A 53 -0.84 15.89 4.75
CA GLN A 53 -2.11 15.20 4.52
C GLN A 53 -2.95 15.97 3.49
N ASN A 54 -3.09 17.28 3.66
CA ASN A 54 -3.82 18.13 2.74
C ASN A 54 -3.11 18.27 1.38
N ILE A 55 -1.78 18.26 1.33
CA ILE A 55 -1.02 18.18 0.06
C ILE A 55 -1.38 16.89 -0.68
N SER A 56 -1.46 15.75 0.02
CA SER A 56 -1.81 14.46 -0.58
C SER A 56 -3.23 14.45 -1.13
N LYS A 57 -4.19 15.05 -0.43
CA LYS A 57 -5.58 15.24 -0.91
C LYS A 57 -5.64 16.15 -2.14
N ILE A 58 -4.88 17.24 -2.17
CA ILE A 58 -4.81 18.14 -3.34
C ILE A 58 -4.23 17.39 -4.55
N PHE A 59 -3.22 16.54 -4.34
CA PHE A 59 -2.68 15.71 -5.43
C PHE A 59 -3.74 14.76 -5.99
N GLU A 60 -4.51 14.09 -5.14
CA GLU A 60 -5.62 13.23 -5.59
C GLU A 60 -6.64 14.01 -6.44
N LEU A 61 -6.96 15.25 -6.05
CA LEU A 61 -7.88 16.11 -6.79
C LEU A 61 -7.32 16.65 -8.12
N THR A 62 -6.00 16.62 -8.32
CA THR A 62 -5.30 17.12 -9.51
C THR A 62 -4.64 15.99 -10.32
N GLN A 63 -4.95 14.73 -9.99
CA GLN A 63 -4.28 13.56 -10.55
C GLN A 63 -4.43 13.45 -12.07
N ASN A 64 -5.58 13.84 -12.62
CA ASN A 64 -5.83 13.79 -14.07
C ASN A 64 -5.00 14.83 -14.81
N GLU A 65 -4.97 16.07 -14.32
CA GLU A 65 -4.17 17.15 -14.89
C GLU A 65 -2.68 16.86 -14.76
N PHE A 66 -2.26 16.24 -13.65
CA PHE A 66 -0.90 15.77 -13.48
C PHE A 66 -0.57 14.64 -14.46
N GLN A 67 -1.47 13.69 -14.70
CA GLN A 67 -1.28 12.65 -15.71
C GLN A 67 -1.06 13.26 -17.10
N ASP A 68 -1.83 14.28 -17.46
CA ASP A 68 -1.67 14.96 -18.75
C ASP A 68 -0.35 15.75 -18.83
N HIS A 69 0.08 16.37 -17.73
CA HIS A 69 1.41 16.98 -17.64
C HIS A 69 2.52 15.94 -17.93
N ILE A 70 2.45 14.77 -17.30
CA ILE A 70 3.42 13.70 -17.54
C ILE A 70 3.37 13.19 -18.98
N LYS A 71 2.17 12.99 -19.55
CA LYS A 71 2.03 12.58 -20.96
C LYS A 71 2.72 13.54 -21.92
N CYS A 72 2.67 14.85 -21.67
CA CYS A 72 3.38 15.83 -22.49
C CYS A 72 4.90 15.64 -22.43
N GLU A 73 5.46 15.36 -21.24
CA GLU A 73 6.91 15.08 -21.09
C GLU A 73 7.32 13.78 -21.80
N PHE A 74 6.42 12.79 -21.89
CA PHE A 74 6.63 11.53 -22.63
C PHE A 74 6.67 11.70 -24.15
N GLN A 75 6.11 12.78 -24.71
CA GLN A 75 6.11 12.99 -26.16
C GLN A 75 7.52 13.26 -26.70
N GLU A 76 8.47 13.62 -25.83
CA GLU A 76 9.88 13.70 -26.19
C GLU A 76 10.51 12.29 -26.19
N ILE A 77 10.40 11.58 -27.32
CA ILE A 77 10.94 10.21 -27.49
C ILE A 77 12.46 10.14 -27.21
N THR A 78 13.18 11.26 -27.35
CA THR A 78 14.61 11.39 -27.06
C THR A 78 14.97 11.28 -25.58
N SER A 79 13.99 11.46 -24.68
CA SER A 79 14.21 11.52 -23.23
C SER A 79 14.54 10.17 -22.58
N GLN A 80 14.26 9.04 -23.25
CA GLN A 80 14.35 7.69 -22.69
C GLN A 80 13.59 7.50 -21.37
N LEU A 81 12.57 8.35 -21.13
CA LEU A 81 11.74 8.32 -19.92
C LEU A 81 10.95 7.01 -19.78
N ASP A 82 10.60 6.38 -20.89
CA ASP A 82 9.95 5.08 -20.92
C ASP A 82 10.79 3.99 -20.24
N ILE A 83 12.11 3.92 -20.51
CA ILE A 83 13.03 2.98 -19.84
C ILE A 83 13.02 3.20 -18.32
N LEU A 84 13.06 4.47 -17.89
CA LEU A 84 13.13 4.83 -16.47
C LEU A 84 11.82 4.52 -15.75
N ILE A 85 10.70 4.82 -16.40
CA ILE A 85 9.38 4.63 -15.81
C ILE A 85 9.03 3.15 -15.75
N ASP A 86 9.42 2.35 -16.74
CA ASP A 86 9.28 0.89 -16.70
C ASP A 86 10.03 0.25 -15.51
N ILE A 87 11.07 0.89 -14.99
CA ILE A 87 11.73 0.45 -13.75
C ILE A 87 10.92 0.91 -12.53
N ILE A 88 10.52 2.17 -12.49
CA ILE A 88 9.86 2.80 -11.35
C ILE A 88 8.49 2.18 -11.04
N ILE A 89 7.75 1.74 -12.07
CA ILE A 89 6.39 1.22 -11.89
C ILE A 89 6.32 -0.24 -11.43
N ARG A 90 7.46 -0.96 -11.40
CA ARG A 90 7.50 -2.36 -10.95
C ARG A 90 7.20 -2.48 -9.46
N ASP A 91 6.54 -3.56 -9.08
CA ASP A 91 6.27 -3.86 -7.68
C ASP A 91 7.61 -4.00 -6.92
N GLY A 92 7.83 -3.18 -5.89
CA GLY A 92 9.07 -3.18 -5.09
C GLY A 92 10.08 -2.07 -5.41
N ASN A 93 9.89 -1.29 -6.48
CA ASN A 93 10.82 -0.20 -6.85
C ASN A 93 10.38 1.19 -6.34
N CYS A 94 9.41 1.27 -5.44
CA CYS A 94 8.95 2.55 -4.90
C CYS A 94 9.91 3.17 -3.86
N ILE A 95 10.86 2.39 -3.32
CA ILE A 95 11.91 2.88 -2.42
C ILE A 95 13.25 2.24 -2.83
N MET A 96 14.15 3.03 -3.41
CA MET A 96 15.41 2.53 -3.98
C MET A 96 16.60 3.36 -3.53
N LYS A 97 17.72 2.73 -3.20
CA LYS A 97 19.00 3.43 -3.11
C LYS A 97 19.45 3.87 -4.49
N GLN A 98 20.17 4.98 -4.56
CA GLN A 98 20.70 5.50 -5.83
C GLN A 98 21.56 4.47 -6.57
N ASP A 99 22.40 3.71 -5.86
CA ASP A 99 23.25 2.69 -6.49
C ASP A 99 22.43 1.51 -7.01
N TRP A 100 21.37 1.12 -6.29
CA TRP A 100 20.42 0.12 -6.74
C TRP A 100 19.70 0.56 -8.02
N PHE A 101 19.16 1.77 -8.04
CA PHE A 101 18.52 2.33 -9.24
C PHE A 101 19.49 2.42 -10.43
N SER A 102 20.75 2.78 -10.20
CA SER A 102 21.79 2.75 -11.23
C SER A 102 21.99 1.35 -11.82
N ARG A 103 22.04 0.31 -10.98
CA ARG A 103 22.19 -1.09 -11.43
C ARG A 103 20.97 -1.56 -12.22
N LEU A 104 19.76 -1.22 -11.76
CA LEU A 104 18.53 -1.54 -12.49
C LEU A 104 18.51 -0.86 -13.86
N TYR A 105 18.88 0.42 -13.93
CA TYR A 105 18.97 1.16 -15.19
C TYR A 105 19.99 0.54 -16.16
N GLU A 106 21.17 0.16 -15.66
CA GLU A 106 22.18 -0.53 -16.46
C GLU A 106 21.72 -1.91 -16.98
N LYS A 107 21.09 -2.69 -16.09
CA LYS A 107 20.50 -4.00 -16.42
C LYS A 107 19.45 -3.84 -17.51
N GLU A 108 18.56 -2.86 -17.39
CA GLU A 108 17.49 -2.59 -18.33
C GLU A 108 18.03 -2.20 -19.71
N ILE A 109 18.98 -1.26 -19.77
CA ILE A 109 19.64 -0.87 -21.03
C ILE A 109 20.30 -2.07 -21.70
N LYS A 110 20.98 -2.92 -20.92
CA LYS A 110 21.66 -4.10 -21.45
C LYS A 110 20.67 -5.12 -22.01
N GLN A 111 19.57 -5.38 -21.29
CA GLN A 111 18.51 -6.28 -21.73
C GLN A 111 17.86 -5.76 -23.01
N LEU A 112 17.50 -4.48 -23.04
CA LEU A 112 16.90 -3.83 -24.21
C LEU A 112 17.81 -3.93 -25.45
N LYS A 113 19.11 -3.65 -25.30
CA LYS A 113 20.08 -3.81 -26.39
C LYS A 113 20.20 -5.24 -26.91
N ASN A 114 20.06 -6.24 -26.04
CA ASN A 114 20.08 -7.64 -26.44
C ASN A 114 18.80 -8.02 -27.19
N LYS A 115 17.62 -7.66 -26.65
CA LYS A 115 16.33 -7.90 -27.30
C LYS A 115 16.23 -7.22 -28.67
N ILE A 116 16.76 -6.00 -28.83
CA ILE A 116 16.81 -5.32 -30.14
C ILE A 116 17.66 -6.11 -31.15
N LYS A 117 18.77 -6.71 -30.72
CA LYS A 117 19.60 -7.55 -31.59
C LYS A 117 18.86 -8.81 -32.00
N GLU A 118 18.18 -9.47 -31.06
CA GLU A 118 17.36 -10.66 -31.31
C GLU A 118 16.21 -10.34 -32.28
N LEU A 119 15.45 -9.26 -32.03
CA LEU A 119 14.39 -8.80 -32.91
C LEU A 119 14.89 -8.46 -34.32
N ASN A 120 16.06 -7.84 -34.44
CA ASN A 120 16.66 -7.56 -35.74
C ASN A 120 17.10 -8.83 -36.48
N ALA A 121 17.61 -9.84 -35.78
CA ALA A 121 17.91 -11.13 -36.40
C ALA A 121 16.62 -11.84 -36.88
N ASP A 122 15.55 -11.77 -36.07
CA ASP A 122 14.25 -12.37 -36.41
C ASP A 122 13.58 -11.71 -37.64
N PHE A 123 13.88 -10.44 -37.94
CA PHE A 123 13.43 -9.78 -39.17
C PHE A 123 14.03 -10.41 -40.43
N GLU A 124 15.28 -10.89 -40.35
CA GLU A 124 16.06 -11.39 -41.49
C GLU A 124 15.95 -12.92 -41.65
N ASP A 125 15.67 -13.65 -40.57
CA ASP A 125 15.57 -15.12 -40.61
C ASP A 125 14.19 -15.59 -41.11
N GLU A 126 14.16 -16.27 -42.27
CA GLU A 126 12.95 -16.92 -42.81
C GLU A 126 12.42 -18.06 -41.91
N LYS A 127 13.23 -18.60 -41.00
CA LYS A 127 12.88 -19.70 -40.07
C LYS A 127 12.47 -19.24 -38.66
N SER A 128 12.35 -17.94 -38.40
CA SER A 128 11.93 -17.44 -37.08
C SER A 128 10.55 -17.98 -36.66
N GLU A 129 10.29 -18.11 -35.36
CA GLU A 129 8.97 -18.49 -34.86
C GLU A 129 7.89 -17.39 -35.05
N LEU A 130 8.28 -16.14 -35.38
CA LEU A 130 7.37 -15.04 -35.68
C LEU A 130 6.47 -15.34 -36.89
N SER A 131 5.17 -15.11 -36.72
CA SER A 131 4.20 -15.23 -37.81
C SER A 131 4.48 -14.21 -38.93
N SER A 132 4.15 -14.58 -40.17
CA SER A 132 4.31 -13.71 -41.33
C SER A 132 3.49 -12.41 -41.22
N SER A 133 2.31 -12.48 -40.60
CA SER A 133 1.48 -11.31 -40.29
C SER A 133 2.18 -10.39 -39.28
N ARG A 134 2.74 -10.92 -38.19
CA ARG A 134 3.41 -10.10 -37.18
C ARG A 134 4.67 -9.42 -37.72
N LYS A 135 5.45 -10.14 -38.54
CA LYS A 135 6.59 -9.57 -39.27
C LYS A 135 6.18 -8.40 -40.16
N ARG A 136 5.06 -8.53 -40.88
CA ARG A 136 4.50 -7.44 -41.70
C ARG A 136 4.14 -6.24 -40.83
N ASP A 137 3.44 -6.47 -39.73
CA ASP A 137 2.98 -5.39 -38.84
C ASP A 137 4.16 -4.62 -38.22
N TYR A 138 5.19 -5.33 -37.76
CA TYR A 138 6.44 -4.70 -37.31
C TYR A 138 7.15 -3.91 -38.40
N LYS A 139 7.21 -4.44 -39.64
CA LYS A 139 7.82 -3.73 -40.78
C LYS A 139 7.07 -2.45 -41.10
N ILE A 140 5.72 -2.48 -41.09
CA ILE A 140 4.88 -1.29 -41.29
C ILE A 140 5.22 -0.24 -40.23
N TYR A 141 5.16 -0.60 -38.95
CA TYR A 141 5.44 0.32 -37.85
C TYR A 141 6.85 0.89 -37.92
N LYS A 142 7.87 0.04 -38.10
CA LYS A 142 9.28 0.44 -38.22
C LYS A 142 9.50 1.41 -39.38
N SER A 143 8.87 1.17 -40.53
CA SER A 143 9.01 2.02 -41.72
C SER A 143 8.38 3.40 -41.49
N CYS A 144 7.18 3.45 -40.90
CA CYS A 144 6.53 4.71 -40.55
C CYS A 144 7.37 5.53 -39.56
N LEU A 145 7.90 4.89 -38.52
CA LEU A 145 8.74 5.55 -37.53
C LEU A 145 10.06 6.05 -38.12
N HIS A 146 10.72 5.23 -38.94
CA HIS A 146 11.95 5.62 -39.63
C HIS A 146 11.72 6.87 -40.49
N THR A 147 10.66 6.87 -41.31
CA THR A 147 10.30 8.02 -42.13
C THR A 147 10.05 9.24 -41.27
N ALA A 148 9.25 9.14 -40.19
CA ALA A 148 8.99 10.29 -39.32
C ALA A 148 10.27 10.88 -38.71
N TYR A 149 11.20 10.03 -38.25
CA TYR A 149 12.43 10.50 -37.61
C TYR A 149 13.45 11.10 -38.59
N PHE A 150 13.63 10.48 -39.76
CA PHE A 150 14.64 10.89 -40.73
C PHE A 150 14.16 11.94 -41.75
N ASN A 151 12.85 12.16 -41.88
CA ASN A 151 12.30 13.18 -42.78
C ASN A 151 12.86 14.58 -42.46
N ASP A 152 13.08 14.91 -41.18
CA ASP A 152 13.73 16.17 -40.81
C ASP A 152 15.20 16.24 -41.28
N VAL A 153 15.94 15.12 -41.24
CA VAL A 153 17.33 15.05 -41.73
C VAL A 153 17.38 15.30 -43.23
N ASP A 154 16.45 14.70 -43.99
CA ASP A 154 16.33 14.91 -45.43
C ASP A 154 16.01 16.38 -45.78
N ASN A 155 15.43 17.12 -44.82
CA ASN A 155 15.15 18.55 -44.91
C ASN A 155 16.23 19.45 -44.26
N ASN A 156 17.43 18.92 -43.97
CA ASN A 156 18.54 19.61 -43.29
C ASN A 156 18.16 20.19 -41.90
N ARG A 157 17.38 19.44 -41.12
CA ARG A 157 17.00 19.76 -39.74
C ARG A 157 17.45 18.64 -38.81
N ASP A 158 17.52 18.95 -37.51
CA ASP A 158 17.78 17.94 -36.50
C ASP A 158 16.64 16.91 -36.46
N ALA A 159 16.99 15.64 -36.47
CA ALA A 159 16.05 14.53 -36.43
C ALA A 159 15.18 14.58 -35.17
N LYS A 160 13.87 14.76 -35.34
CA LYS A 160 12.89 14.71 -34.27
C LYS A 160 11.58 14.16 -34.81
N ILE A 161 10.72 13.72 -33.90
CA ILE A 161 9.34 13.34 -34.22
C ILE A 161 8.46 14.41 -33.58
N THR A 162 7.62 15.05 -34.39
CA THR A 162 6.67 16.06 -33.92
C THR A 162 5.50 15.43 -33.16
N SER A 163 4.74 16.23 -32.40
CA SER A 163 3.54 15.76 -31.69
C SER A 163 2.51 15.12 -32.62
N ASP A 164 2.35 15.70 -33.82
CA ASP A 164 1.39 15.22 -34.81
C ASP A 164 1.84 13.87 -35.40
N GLU A 165 3.11 13.74 -35.78
CA GLU A 165 3.69 12.48 -36.25
C GLU A 165 3.63 11.39 -35.18
N LEU A 166 3.95 11.74 -33.93
CA LEU A 166 3.84 10.83 -32.80
C LEU A 166 2.40 10.34 -32.61
N SER A 167 1.40 11.24 -32.70
CA SER A 167 -0.01 10.86 -32.55
C SER A 167 -0.47 9.84 -33.60
N ILE A 168 0.04 9.96 -34.84
CA ILE A 168 -0.23 9.02 -35.93
C ILE A 168 0.45 7.67 -35.64
N ILE A 169 1.72 7.70 -35.23
CA ILE A 169 2.49 6.49 -34.87
C ILE A 169 1.81 5.73 -33.72
N LEU A 170 1.34 6.43 -32.69
CA LEU A 170 0.61 5.83 -31.57
C LEU A 170 -0.73 5.24 -32.01
N THR A 171 -1.42 5.88 -32.96
CA THR A 171 -2.66 5.33 -33.52
C THR A 171 -2.37 4.05 -34.31
N LEU A 172 -1.28 4.05 -35.09
CA LEU A 172 -0.85 2.90 -35.88
C LEU A 172 -0.48 1.70 -35.00
N SER A 173 0.27 1.89 -33.91
CA SER A 173 0.64 0.78 -33.02
C SER A 173 -0.59 0.10 -32.41
N LYS A 174 -1.61 0.88 -32.03
CA LYS A 174 -2.89 0.36 -31.52
C LYS A 174 -3.64 -0.47 -32.55
N GLN A 175 -3.73 0.00 -33.79
CA GLN A 175 -4.42 -0.75 -34.87
C GLN A 175 -3.67 -2.02 -35.27
N LEU A 176 -2.34 -2.05 -35.12
CA LEU A 176 -1.52 -3.23 -35.34
C LEU A 176 -1.48 -4.18 -34.12
N GLY A 177 -2.09 -3.79 -33.00
CA GLY A 177 -2.08 -4.57 -31.75
C GLY A 177 -0.65 -4.84 -31.25
N LEU A 178 0.24 -3.86 -31.34
CA LEU A 178 1.61 -4.00 -30.82
C LEU A 178 1.62 -3.85 -29.29
N SER A 179 2.42 -4.69 -28.61
CA SER A 179 2.67 -4.53 -27.18
C SER A 179 3.57 -3.32 -26.91
N GLN A 180 3.58 -2.84 -25.66
CA GLN A 180 4.44 -1.72 -25.27
C GLN A 180 5.93 -2.06 -25.45
N GLU A 181 6.32 -3.30 -25.15
CA GLU A 181 7.71 -3.74 -25.33
C GLU A 181 8.08 -3.84 -26.83
N GLU A 182 7.19 -4.34 -27.70
CA GLU A 182 7.43 -4.36 -29.14
C GLU A 182 7.60 -2.96 -29.73
N ILE A 183 6.73 -2.01 -29.33
CA ILE A 183 6.85 -0.60 -29.71
C ILE A 183 8.21 -0.05 -29.27
N LYS A 184 8.58 -0.27 -28.01
CA LYS A 184 9.84 0.17 -27.42
C LYS A 184 11.05 -0.41 -28.17
N LEU A 185 11.04 -1.72 -28.45
CA LEU A 185 12.11 -2.40 -29.20
C LEU A 185 12.27 -1.84 -30.62
N ILE A 186 11.16 -1.61 -31.32
CA ILE A 186 11.22 -1.02 -32.67
C ILE A 186 11.68 0.44 -32.59
N ASN A 187 11.21 1.22 -31.61
CA ASN A 187 11.64 2.61 -31.40
C ASN A 187 13.15 2.71 -31.23
N TYR A 188 13.72 1.91 -30.33
CA TYR A 188 15.15 1.89 -30.06
C TYR A 188 15.98 1.13 -31.11
N SER A 189 15.33 0.45 -32.06
CA SER A 189 16.02 -0.04 -33.26
C SER A 189 16.41 1.08 -34.22
N ILE A 190 15.73 2.23 -34.14
CA ILE A 190 15.97 3.43 -34.95
C ILE A 190 16.69 4.50 -34.10
N LEU A 191 16.27 4.68 -32.85
CA LEU A 191 16.81 5.68 -31.93
C LEU A 191 17.93 5.09 -31.06
N PRO A 192 19.15 5.66 -31.06
CA PRO A 192 20.24 5.10 -30.28
C PRO A 192 20.04 5.30 -28.77
N ILE A 193 20.11 4.20 -28.02
CA ILE A 193 20.06 4.21 -26.54
C ILE A 193 21.33 4.86 -25.98
N LYS A 194 21.19 6.04 -25.36
CA LYS A 194 22.28 6.76 -24.68
C LYS A 194 22.14 6.61 -23.16
N LYS A 195 23.11 5.95 -22.52
CA LYS A 195 23.16 5.88 -21.05
C LYS A 195 23.48 7.27 -20.49
N LEU A 196 22.58 7.81 -19.70
CA LEU A 196 22.76 9.08 -18.98
C LEU A 196 23.44 8.83 -17.62
N ASP A 197 24.03 9.88 -17.06
CA ASP A 197 24.52 9.83 -15.67
C ASP A 197 23.34 9.71 -14.70
N ILE A 198 23.51 8.90 -13.65
CA ILE A 198 22.41 8.62 -12.72
C ILE A 198 21.96 9.86 -11.95
N GLN A 199 22.84 10.82 -11.66
CA GLN A 199 22.47 12.06 -10.99
C GLN A 199 21.63 12.95 -11.91
N ASP A 200 21.96 13.01 -13.19
CA ASP A 200 21.20 13.75 -14.19
C ASP A 200 19.80 13.12 -14.38
N VAL A 201 19.73 11.78 -14.41
CA VAL A 201 18.47 11.04 -14.45
C VAL A 201 17.60 11.37 -13.24
N ILE A 202 18.15 11.28 -12.02
CA ILE A 202 17.42 11.58 -10.78
C ILE A 202 16.95 13.04 -10.78
N LYS A 203 17.80 13.97 -11.22
CA LYS A 203 17.45 15.39 -11.31
C LYS A 203 16.32 15.64 -12.30
N SER A 204 16.36 15.00 -13.47
CA SER A 204 15.31 15.08 -14.48
C SER A 204 13.97 14.55 -13.93
N LEU A 205 13.95 13.34 -13.40
CA LEU A 205 12.76 12.72 -12.81
C LEU A 205 12.19 13.54 -11.64
N LYS A 206 13.06 14.11 -10.79
CA LYS A 206 12.63 15.02 -9.71
C LYS A 206 12.01 16.31 -10.25
N ASN A 207 12.55 16.87 -11.34
CA ASN A 207 12.03 18.09 -11.94
C ASN A 207 10.68 17.88 -12.64
N ILE A 208 10.42 16.68 -13.15
CA ILE A 208 9.12 16.26 -13.69
C ILE A 208 8.14 15.91 -12.54
N GLY A 209 8.63 15.79 -11.31
CA GLY A 209 7.82 15.54 -10.11
C GLY A 209 7.40 14.09 -9.92
N VAL A 210 7.99 13.15 -10.67
CA VAL A 210 7.67 11.72 -10.60
C VAL A 210 8.38 10.99 -9.47
N ILE A 211 9.46 11.56 -8.94
CA ILE A 211 10.19 11.00 -7.79
C ILE A 211 10.51 12.06 -6.75
N PHE A 212 10.72 11.60 -5.53
CA PHE A 212 11.39 12.34 -4.48
C PHE A 212 12.76 11.74 -4.24
N TYR A 213 13.74 12.56 -3.87
CA TYR A 213 15.10 12.08 -3.61
C TYR A 213 15.62 12.68 -2.32
N SER A 214 16.01 11.81 -1.38
CA SER A 214 16.67 12.21 -0.15
C SER A 214 18.18 12.16 -0.31
N ASN A 215 18.83 13.33 -0.28
CA ASN A 215 20.28 13.43 -0.34
C ASN A 215 20.94 12.87 0.93
N LYS A 216 20.24 12.94 2.07
CA LYS A 216 20.75 12.45 3.36
C LYS A 216 20.89 10.93 3.36
N GLU A 217 19.95 10.25 2.73
CA GLU A 217 19.87 8.78 2.74
C GLU A 217 20.33 8.14 1.42
N ASN A 218 20.60 8.96 0.39
CA ASN A 218 20.78 8.53 -0.99
C ASN A 218 19.66 7.61 -1.47
N THR A 219 18.42 7.93 -1.08
CA THR A 219 17.23 7.12 -1.36
C THR A 219 16.27 7.89 -2.28
N ILE A 220 15.80 7.20 -3.31
CA ILE A 220 14.71 7.61 -4.19
C ILE A 220 13.41 7.05 -3.62
N TYR A 221 12.41 7.91 -3.50
CA TYR A 221 11.07 7.58 -3.07
C TYR A 221 10.07 7.89 -4.18
N VAL A 222 9.20 6.94 -4.48
CA VAL A 222 8.11 7.07 -5.45
C VAL A 222 6.82 6.76 -4.73
N ALA A 223 5.90 7.71 -4.72
CA ALA A 223 4.61 7.52 -4.05
C ALA A 223 3.76 6.49 -4.79
N ASP A 224 2.97 5.69 -4.06
CA ASP A 224 2.05 4.73 -4.67
C ASP A 224 1.04 5.43 -5.60
N GLU A 225 0.60 6.63 -5.22
CA GLU A 225 -0.22 7.51 -6.06
C GLU A 225 0.47 7.83 -7.39
N MET A 226 1.78 8.09 -7.36
CA MET A 226 2.58 8.40 -8.53
C MET A 226 2.77 7.17 -9.42
N VAL A 227 3.07 6.01 -8.81
CA VAL A 227 3.18 4.73 -9.53
C VAL A 227 1.89 4.41 -10.30
N ARG A 228 0.71 4.68 -9.70
CA ARG A 228 -0.59 4.53 -10.39
C ARG A 228 -0.73 5.49 -11.57
N VAL A 229 -0.35 6.76 -11.41
CA VAL A 229 -0.36 7.72 -12.53
C VAL A 229 0.54 7.25 -13.66
N LEU A 230 1.77 6.87 -13.34
CA LEU A 230 2.77 6.42 -14.31
C LEU A 230 2.32 5.16 -15.07
N ARG A 231 1.72 4.18 -14.38
CA ARG A 231 1.13 3.00 -15.02
C ARG A 231 0.04 3.37 -16.02
N ARG A 232 -0.87 4.28 -15.65
CA ARG A 232 -1.90 4.78 -16.57
C ARG A 232 -1.32 5.51 -17.79
N VAL A 233 -0.19 6.22 -17.62
CA VAL A 233 0.53 6.83 -18.75
C VAL A 233 1.17 5.77 -19.65
N ARG A 234 1.67 4.67 -19.09
CA ARG A 234 2.24 3.52 -19.81
C ARG A 234 1.19 2.53 -20.33
N GLU A 235 -0.10 2.87 -20.23
CA GLU A 235 -1.22 1.99 -20.59
C GLU A 235 -1.20 0.63 -19.85
N GLN A 236 -0.57 0.59 -18.68
CA GLN A 236 -0.63 -0.54 -17.75
C GLN A 236 -1.82 -0.35 -16.80
N GLU A 237 -2.82 -1.21 -16.95
CA GLU A 237 -4.13 -1.01 -16.32
C GLU A 237 -4.18 -1.50 -14.87
N VAL A 238 -3.33 -2.46 -14.50
CA VAL A 238 -3.30 -3.08 -13.17
C VAL A 238 -1.84 -3.32 -12.72
N ALA A 239 -1.61 -3.44 -11.42
CA ALA A 239 -0.29 -3.83 -10.88
C ALA A 239 0.09 -5.25 -11.31
N GLU A 240 1.39 -5.51 -11.41
CA GLU A 240 1.93 -6.82 -11.82
C GLU A 240 1.40 -7.95 -10.94
N LYS A 241 1.31 -7.75 -9.63
CA LYS A 241 0.71 -8.70 -8.67
C LYS A 241 -0.74 -9.10 -8.99
N PHE A 242 -1.59 -8.17 -9.43
CA PHE A 242 -2.98 -8.50 -9.80
C PHE A 242 -3.05 -9.19 -11.16
N PHE A 243 -2.17 -8.80 -12.08
CA PHE A 243 -2.06 -9.46 -13.37
C PHE A 243 -1.58 -10.91 -13.19
N ARG A 244 -0.53 -11.12 -12.39
CA ARG A 244 -0.01 -12.43 -11.99
C ARG A 244 -1.10 -13.32 -11.38
N ARG A 245 -1.87 -12.77 -10.44
CA ARG A 245 -3.01 -13.47 -9.81
C ARG A 245 -4.02 -13.93 -10.86
N THR A 246 -4.33 -13.09 -11.84
CA THR A 246 -5.26 -13.43 -12.93
C THR A 246 -4.68 -14.50 -13.85
N LEU A 247 -3.41 -14.38 -14.26
CA LEU A 247 -2.75 -15.33 -15.15
C LEU A 247 -2.56 -16.72 -14.51
N LYS A 248 -2.32 -16.79 -13.19
CA LYS A 248 -2.22 -18.07 -12.44
C LYS A 248 -3.49 -18.91 -12.46
N LEU A 249 -4.64 -18.29 -12.72
CA LEU A 249 -5.92 -18.98 -12.85
C LEU A 249 -6.13 -19.59 -14.25
N LEU A 250 -5.33 -19.17 -15.24
CA LEU A 250 -5.43 -19.67 -16.60
C LEU A 250 -4.77 -21.04 -16.73
N ARG A 251 -5.36 -21.87 -17.59
CA ARG A 251 -4.79 -23.18 -17.93
C ARG A 251 -3.60 -23.00 -18.88
N GLU A 252 -2.62 -23.89 -18.77
CA GLU A 252 -1.41 -23.86 -19.60
C GLU A 252 -1.65 -23.72 -21.12
N PRO A 253 -2.66 -24.38 -21.73
CA PRO A 253 -2.93 -24.17 -23.17
C PRO A 253 -3.28 -22.73 -23.53
N ILE A 254 -3.93 -21.98 -22.62
CA ILE A 254 -4.26 -20.56 -22.81
C ILE A 254 -3.00 -19.72 -22.70
N LEU A 255 -2.16 -19.99 -21.68
CA LEU A 255 -0.86 -19.31 -21.55
C LEU A 255 0.02 -19.52 -22.78
N ASN A 256 0.03 -20.72 -23.35
CA ASN A 256 0.76 -21.01 -24.59
C ASN A 256 0.22 -20.25 -25.81
N GLN A 257 -1.09 -20.01 -25.86
CA GLN A 257 -1.71 -19.21 -26.91
C GLN A 257 -1.29 -17.75 -26.80
N ILE A 258 -1.37 -17.17 -25.59
CA ILE A 258 -0.91 -15.81 -25.32
C ILE A 258 0.58 -15.68 -25.67
N CYS A 259 1.42 -16.63 -25.24
CA CYS A 259 2.84 -16.61 -25.57
C CYS A 259 3.09 -16.66 -27.09
N LYS A 260 2.28 -17.41 -27.84
CA LYS A 260 2.38 -17.48 -29.30
C LYS A 260 2.04 -16.15 -29.96
N GLU A 261 1.01 -15.46 -29.46
CA GLU A 261 0.53 -14.19 -30.03
C GLU A 261 1.51 -13.05 -29.77
N HIS A 262 2.15 -13.04 -28.60
CA HIS A 262 3.07 -11.99 -28.15
C HIS A 262 4.55 -12.36 -28.26
N ASN A 263 4.89 -13.38 -29.07
CA ASN A 263 6.28 -13.81 -29.33
C ASN A 263 7.12 -14.17 -28.09
N ILE A 264 6.51 -14.85 -27.12
CA ILE A 264 7.16 -15.33 -25.90
C ILE A 264 7.51 -16.82 -26.07
N ASP A 265 8.68 -17.25 -25.55
CA ASP A 265 9.11 -18.64 -25.64
C ASP A 265 8.14 -19.60 -24.94
N ARG A 266 7.55 -20.50 -25.73
CA ARG A 266 6.57 -21.49 -25.26
C ARG A 266 7.20 -22.67 -24.52
N LYS A 267 8.52 -22.84 -24.58
CA LYS A 267 9.25 -23.90 -23.86
C LYS A 267 9.43 -23.59 -22.38
N LEU A 268 9.17 -22.35 -21.99
CA LEU A 268 9.22 -21.90 -20.59
C LEU A 268 8.20 -22.65 -19.72
N THR A 269 8.53 -22.78 -18.43
CA THR A 269 7.58 -23.31 -17.44
C THR A 269 6.36 -22.38 -17.30
N PRO A 270 5.20 -22.85 -16.83
CA PRO A 270 4.03 -22.00 -16.65
C PRO A 270 4.30 -20.75 -15.78
N ALA A 271 5.10 -20.88 -14.72
CA ALA A 271 5.48 -19.75 -13.87
C ALA A 271 6.33 -18.71 -14.65
N GLN A 272 7.32 -19.17 -15.42
CA GLN A 272 8.15 -18.29 -16.25
C GLN A 272 7.34 -17.60 -17.34
N LYS A 273 6.39 -18.30 -17.98
CA LYS A 273 5.48 -17.70 -18.98
C LYS A 273 4.69 -16.54 -18.40
N ILE A 274 4.17 -16.69 -17.18
CA ILE A 274 3.41 -15.62 -16.51
C ILE A 274 4.28 -14.38 -16.32
N GLU A 275 5.50 -14.54 -15.81
CA GLU A 275 6.39 -13.40 -15.60
C GLU A 275 6.83 -12.75 -16.93
N GLU A 276 7.09 -13.53 -17.98
CA GLU A 276 7.39 -12.95 -19.30
C GLU A 276 6.17 -12.24 -19.91
N ILE A 277 4.94 -12.76 -19.76
CA ILE A 277 3.72 -12.07 -20.24
C ILE A 277 3.57 -10.70 -19.56
N ILE A 278 3.80 -10.63 -18.26
CA ILE A 278 3.75 -9.37 -17.50
C ILE A 278 4.86 -8.44 -17.97
N LYS A 279 6.09 -8.95 -18.10
CA LYS A 279 7.27 -8.18 -18.49
C LYS A 279 7.19 -7.62 -19.91
N GLU A 280 6.60 -8.35 -20.85
CA GLU A 280 6.35 -7.89 -22.23
C GLU A 280 5.25 -6.80 -22.30
N GLY A 281 4.58 -6.51 -21.18
CA GLY A 281 3.57 -5.44 -21.11
C GLY A 281 2.32 -5.75 -21.92
N VAL A 282 1.89 -7.02 -21.95
CA VAL A 282 0.63 -7.42 -22.59
C VAL A 282 -0.53 -6.68 -21.92
N SER A 283 -1.43 -6.07 -22.71
CA SER A 283 -2.57 -5.33 -22.17
C SER A 283 -3.52 -6.26 -21.42
N PHE A 284 -3.87 -5.88 -20.18
CA PHE A 284 -4.78 -6.65 -19.34
C PHE A 284 -6.19 -6.71 -19.95
N THR A 285 -6.67 -5.58 -20.48
CA THR A 285 -7.95 -5.49 -21.18
C THR A 285 -7.97 -6.32 -22.45
N ASN A 286 -6.96 -6.20 -23.32
CA ASN A 286 -6.93 -6.99 -24.57
C ASN A 286 -6.87 -8.49 -24.27
N LEU A 287 -6.07 -8.88 -23.26
CA LEU A 287 -5.99 -10.27 -22.82
C LEU A 287 -7.35 -10.82 -22.40
N LEU A 288 -8.12 -10.04 -21.63
CA LEU A 288 -9.45 -10.45 -21.17
C LEU A 288 -10.56 -10.27 -22.23
N LEU A 289 -10.34 -9.47 -23.28
CA LEU A 289 -11.29 -9.29 -24.38
C LEU A 289 -11.15 -10.36 -25.47
N GLU A 290 -9.92 -10.78 -25.77
CA GLU A 290 -9.61 -11.61 -26.93
C GLU A 290 -8.75 -12.84 -26.58
N ASP A 291 -7.58 -12.65 -25.96
CA ASP A 291 -6.51 -13.66 -25.93
C ASP A 291 -6.85 -14.91 -25.08
N ILE A 292 -7.70 -14.78 -24.05
CA ILE A 292 -8.09 -15.93 -23.20
C ILE A 292 -9.15 -16.84 -23.85
N TYR A 293 -9.72 -16.44 -24.99
CA TYR A 293 -10.83 -17.12 -25.64
C TYR A 293 -10.38 -17.96 -26.84
N LYS A 294 -11.23 -18.90 -27.25
CA LYS A 294 -11.00 -19.65 -28.49
C LYS A 294 -11.43 -18.81 -29.68
N GLN A 295 -10.75 -18.99 -30.81
CA GLN A 295 -11.17 -18.37 -32.07
C GLN A 295 -12.62 -18.74 -32.41
N GLY A 296 -13.45 -17.72 -32.68
CA GLY A 296 -14.88 -17.88 -32.98
C GLY A 296 -15.80 -17.97 -31.75
N SER A 297 -15.30 -17.79 -30.52
CA SER A 297 -16.15 -17.74 -29.32
C SER A 297 -17.19 -16.63 -29.39
N THR A 298 -18.42 -16.94 -28.98
CA THR A 298 -19.53 -15.97 -28.96
C THR A 298 -19.42 -15.01 -27.77
N LEU A 299 -20.01 -13.81 -27.87
CA LEU A 299 -20.04 -12.83 -26.78
C LEU A 299 -20.59 -13.41 -25.46
N THR A 300 -21.58 -14.31 -25.54
CA THR A 300 -22.18 -14.96 -24.36
C THR A 300 -21.19 -15.91 -23.69
N GLU A 301 -20.42 -16.67 -24.46
CA GLU A 301 -19.38 -17.57 -23.93
C GLU A 301 -18.23 -16.79 -23.30
N LYS A 302 -17.81 -15.68 -23.94
CA LYS A 302 -16.79 -14.78 -23.41
C LYS A 302 -17.19 -14.23 -22.03
N LYS A 303 -18.41 -13.70 -21.91
CA LYS A 303 -18.98 -13.19 -20.64
C LYS A 303 -19.06 -14.26 -19.55
N LYS A 304 -19.50 -15.48 -19.91
CA LYS A 304 -19.57 -16.59 -18.95
C LYS A 304 -18.19 -16.97 -18.41
N THR A 305 -17.22 -17.09 -19.30
CA THR A 305 -15.83 -17.41 -18.95
C THR A 305 -15.22 -16.34 -18.04
N LEU A 306 -15.44 -15.05 -18.35
CA LEU A 306 -14.99 -13.94 -17.49
C LEU A 306 -15.63 -13.97 -16.11
N ASN A 307 -16.96 -14.14 -16.02
CA ASN A 307 -17.64 -14.22 -14.72
C ASN A 307 -17.14 -15.42 -13.90
N GLU A 308 -16.93 -16.59 -14.53
CA GLU A 308 -16.37 -17.76 -13.84
C GLU A 308 -14.94 -17.51 -13.34
N LEU A 309 -14.10 -16.85 -14.13
CA LEU A 309 -12.74 -16.46 -13.73
C LEU A 309 -12.77 -15.55 -12.49
N CYS A 310 -13.66 -14.56 -12.48
CA CYS A 310 -13.76 -13.59 -11.38
C CYS A 310 -14.41 -14.19 -10.13
N GLU A 311 -15.55 -14.86 -10.24
CA GLU A 311 -16.30 -15.39 -9.09
C GLU A 311 -15.58 -16.59 -8.46
N LYS A 312 -15.14 -17.56 -9.28
CA LYS A 312 -14.55 -18.80 -8.76
C LYS A 312 -13.04 -18.73 -8.57
N GLY A 313 -12.36 -17.92 -9.39
CA GLY A 313 -10.90 -17.80 -9.35
C GLY A 313 -10.43 -16.65 -8.46
N LEU A 314 -10.89 -15.43 -8.74
CA LEU A 314 -10.47 -14.25 -7.99
C LEU A 314 -11.27 -14.02 -6.70
N ASN A 315 -12.40 -14.72 -6.53
CA ASN A 315 -13.38 -14.53 -5.46
C ASN A 315 -13.97 -13.11 -5.44
N ILE A 316 -14.23 -12.55 -6.63
CA ILE A 316 -14.83 -11.24 -6.84
C ILE A 316 -16.26 -11.46 -7.35
N ASN A 317 -17.23 -11.17 -6.49
CA ASN A 317 -18.64 -11.30 -6.82
C ASN A 317 -19.16 -10.05 -7.55
N ASN A 318 -20.06 -10.25 -8.51
CA ASN A 318 -20.87 -9.20 -9.13
C ASN A 318 -20.09 -8.07 -9.81
N LEU A 319 -19.33 -8.38 -10.88
CA LEU A 319 -18.81 -7.35 -11.78
C LEU A 319 -19.95 -6.50 -12.34
N LYS A 320 -19.81 -5.17 -12.25
CA LYS A 320 -20.77 -4.22 -12.79
C LYS A 320 -20.69 -4.20 -14.33
N GLY A 321 -21.77 -3.74 -14.97
CA GLY A 321 -21.79 -3.55 -16.42
C GLY A 321 -22.52 -4.65 -17.22
N SER A 322 -22.96 -4.28 -18.42
CA SER A 322 -23.81 -5.12 -19.28
C SER A 322 -23.05 -5.74 -20.44
N VAL A 323 -22.01 -5.05 -20.92
CA VAL A 323 -21.10 -5.52 -21.99
C VAL A 323 -19.82 -6.09 -21.38
N LEU A 324 -18.97 -6.75 -22.19
CA LEU A 324 -17.78 -7.43 -21.70
C LEU A 324 -16.73 -6.41 -21.23
N GLU A 325 -16.58 -5.33 -21.98
CA GLU A 325 -15.73 -4.18 -21.72
C GLU A 325 -16.08 -3.54 -20.37
N ASP A 326 -17.37 -3.26 -20.12
CA ASP A 326 -17.82 -2.69 -18.84
C ASP A 326 -17.41 -3.57 -17.64
N LYS A 327 -17.49 -4.91 -17.80
CA LYS A 327 -17.13 -5.87 -16.77
C LYS A 327 -15.62 -5.89 -16.51
N ILE A 328 -14.82 -5.77 -17.56
CA ILE A 328 -13.36 -5.67 -17.46
C ILE A 328 -12.98 -4.35 -16.77
N CYS A 329 -13.59 -3.24 -17.16
CA CYS A 329 -13.42 -1.95 -16.47
C CYS A 329 -13.78 -2.06 -14.98
N SER A 330 -14.90 -2.71 -14.65
CA SER A 330 -15.30 -2.95 -13.25
C SER A 330 -14.28 -3.80 -12.47
N LEU A 331 -13.59 -4.72 -13.14
CA LEU A 331 -12.53 -5.54 -12.53
C LEU A 331 -11.26 -4.70 -12.29
N ILE A 332 -10.86 -3.89 -13.26
CA ILE A 332 -9.72 -2.97 -13.15
C ILE A 332 -9.96 -1.99 -11.99
N GLU A 333 -11.14 -1.37 -11.92
CA GLU A 333 -11.54 -0.48 -10.82
C GLU A 333 -11.48 -1.18 -9.46
N HIS A 334 -11.88 -2.45 -9.40
CA HIS A 334 -11.78 -3.24 -8.17
C HIS A 334 -10.31 -3.41 -7.75
N PHE A 335 -9.41 -3.78 -8.66
CA PHE A 335 -7.98 -3.90 -8.34
C PHE A 335 -7.36 -2.56 -7.94
N ASP A 336 -7.71 -1.48 -8.63
CA ASP A 336 -7.32 -0.11 -8.27
C ASP A 336 -7.79 0.22 -6.84
N SER A 337 -9.00 -0.17 -6.44
CA SER A 337 -9.50 0.05 -5.08
C SER A 337 -8.75 -0.78 -4.04
N VAL A 338 -8.46 -2.05 -4.34
CA VAL A 338 -7.75 -2.97 -3.43
C VAL A 338 -6.30 -2.54 -3.24
N GLU A 339 -5.69 -1.95 -4.26
CA GLU A 339 -4.35 -1.38 -4.19
C GLU A 339 -4.30 -0.11 -3.34
N ARG A 340 -5.33 0.74 -3.42
CA ARG A 340 -5.43 1.97 -2.62
C ARG A 340 -5.70 1.68 -1.16
N ASP A 341 -6.43 0.61 -0.88
CA ASP A 341 -6.77 0.18 0.46
C ASP A 341 -5.50 -0.15 1.25
N GLU A 342 -5.32 0.46 2.42
CA GLU A 342 -4.18 0.16 3.29
C GLU A 342 -4.45 -1.07 4.16
N LYS A 343 -5.71 -1.52 4.19
CA LYS A 343 -6.14 -2.63 5.02
C LYS A 343 -5.61 -3.93 4.46
N VAL A 344 -5.03 -4.71 5.35
CA VAL A 344 -4.36 -5.98 5.05
C VAL A 344 -5.24 -7.17 5.49
N GLY A 345 -6.18 -6.94 6.41
CA GLY A 345 -7.08 -7.96 6.95
C GLY A 345 -6.43 -8.91 7.96
N ILE A 346 -5.14 -8.73 8.23
CA ILE A 346 -4.35 -9.34 9.30
C ILE A 346 -3.53 -8.24 9.99
N SER A 347 -3.19 -8.43 11.27
CA SER A 347 -2.30 -7.54 12.01
C SER A 347 -0.86 -7.59 11.48
N ILE A 348 -0.06 -6.57 11.78
CA ILE A 348 1.37 -6.51 11.50
C ILE A 348 2.08 -7.70 12.16
N ASP A 349 1.78 -7.97 13.44
CA ASP A 349 2.33 -9.11 14.18
C ASP A 349 1.93 -10.46 13.55
N GLY A 350 0.67 -10.58 13.09
CA GLY A 350 0.18 -11.76 12.37
C GLY A 350 0.91 -11.95 11.04
N PHE A 351 1.21 -10.85 10.34
CA PHE A 351 2.00 -10.89 9.12
C PHE A 351 3.46 -11.26 9.39
N ASP A 352 4.10 -10.70 10.42
CA ASP A 352 5.47 -11.05 10.79
C ASP A 352 5.59 -12.52 11.22
N LYS A 353 4.59 -13.04 11.94
CA LYS A 353 4.51 -14.46 12.27
C LYS A 353 4.40 -15.32 11.01
N LEU A 354 3.50 -14.96 10.09
CA LEU A 354 3.37 -15.63 8.78
C LEU A 354 4.70 -15.64 8.03
N LEU A 355 5.39 -14.50 7.93
CA LEU A 355 6.67 -14.38 7.23
C LEU A 355 7.78 -15.21 7.90
N SER A 356 7.81 -15.24 9.23
CA SER A 356 8.78 -16.01 10.01
C SER A 356 8.58 -17.52 9.81
N GLU A 357 7.36 -18.02 9.96
CA GLU A 357 7.01 -19.43 9.75
C GLU A 357 7.17 -19.84 8.26
N LEU A 358 6.92 -18.90 7.34
CA LEU A 358 7.17 -19.11 5.92
C LEU A 358 8.67 -19.30 5.64
N ASN A 359 9.54 -18.49 6.25
CA ASN A 359 10.98 -18.64 6.11
C ASN A 359 11.50 -19.94 6.75
N GLN A 360 10.90 -20.37 7.88
CA GLN A 360 11.26 -21.64 8.52
C GLN A 360 10.87 -22.84 7.64
N SER A 361 9.65 -22.82 7.10
CA SER A 361 9.13 -23.90 6.22
C SER A 361 9.85 -23.90 4.86
N LEU A 362 10.17 -22.71 4.34
CA LEU A 362 10.77 -22.48 3.02
C LEU A 362 11.98 -21.52 3.14
N PRO A 363 13.18 -22.02 3.54
CA PRO A 363 14.35 -21.17 3.81
C PRO A 363 14.88 -20.35 2.63
N LYS A 364 14.50 -20.70 1.38
CA LYS A 364 14.88 -19.94 0.18
C LYS A 364 13.93 -18.78 -0.12
N GLN A 365 12.83 -18.65 0.64
CA GLN A 365 11.76 -17.73 0.30
C GLN A 365 12.18 -16.26 0.40
N ASN A 366 13.03 -15.90 1.38
CA ASN A 366 13.58 -14.54 1.46
C ASN A 366 14.30 -14.14 0.17
N LYS A 367 15.13 -15.04 -0.38
CA LYS A 367 15.85 -14.82 -1.64
C LYS A 367 14.87 -14.71 -2.81
N HIS A 368 13.86 -15.58 -2.87
CA HIS A 368 12.89 -15.58 -3.94
C HIS A 368 12.06 -14.28 -3.98
N ILE A 369 11.56 -13.82 -2.82
CA ILE A 369 10.83 -12.54 -2.72
C ILE A 369 11.71 -11.37 -3.14
N LYS A 370 12.98 -11.37 -2.67
CA LYS A 370 13.95 -10.33 -3.04
C LYS A 370 14.16 -10.25 -4.55
N GLU A 371 14.37 -11.39 -5.20
CA GLU A 371 14.58 -11.46 -6.65
C GLU A 371 13.32 -11.07 -7.42
N GLN A 372 12.15 -11.48 -6.95
CA GLN A 372 10.86 -11.23 -7.60
C GLN A 372 10.45 -9.75 -7.60
N PHE A 373 10.65 -9.06 -6.48
CA PHE A 373 10.29 -7.64 -6.32
C PHE A 373 11.48 -6.69 -6.44
N GLU A 374 12.63 -7.18 -6.92
CA GLU A 374 13.87 -6.42 -7.06
C GLU A 374 14.27 -5.64 -5.78
N LEU A 375 14.05 -6.23 -4.60
CA LEU A 375 14.35 -5.59 -3.31
C LEU A 375 15.85 -5.60 -3.04
N GLN A 376 16.37 -4.53 -2.41
CA GLN A 376 17.81 -4.33 -2.24
C GLN A 376 18.38 -4.93 -0.94
N ASP A 377 17.57 -4.96 0.14
CA ASP A 377 18.00 -5.40 1.47
C ASP A 377 18.32 -6.90 1.54
N GLU A 378 19.16 -7.32 2.49
CA GLU A 378 19.53 -8.74 2.64
C GLU A 378 18.37 -9.59 3.17
N TYR A 379 17.63 -9.06 4.14
CA TYR A 379 16.48 -9.73 4.74
C TYR A 379 15.23 -8.85 4.62
N VAL A 380 14.26 -9.33 3.84
CA VAL A 380 13.07 -8.58 3.43
C VAL A 380 11.78 -9.11 4.05
N LEU A 381 11.83 -10.25 4.75
CA LEU A 381 10.67 -10.88 5.38
C LEU A 381 10.30 -10.19 6.70
N LYS A 382 9.91 -8.92 6.60
CA LYS A 382 9.37 -8.11 7.68
C LYS A 382 8.09 -7.41 7.19
N ALA A 383 7.04 -7.45 8.00
CA ALA A 383 5.72 -6.96 7.65
C ALA A 383 5.75 -5.48 7.26
N ASP A 384 6.22 -4.61 8.15
CA ASP A 384 6.29 -3.16 7.91
C ASP A 384 7.13 -2.81 6.68
N PHE A 385 8.25 -3.52 6.49
CA PHE A 385 9.10 -3.34 5.32
C PHE A 385 8.31 -3.63 4.04
N LEU A 386 7.68 -4.79 3.92
CA LEU A 386 6.92 -5.16 2.72
C LEU A 386 5.70 -4.25 2.50
N LEU A 387 5.03 -3.82 3.56
CA LEU A 387 3.91 -2.87 3.48
C LEU A 387 4.35 -1.49 2.99
N ASP A 388 5.54 -1.01 3.37
CA ASP A 388 6.13 0.20 2.82
C ASP A 388 6.33 0.11 1.29
N TYR A 389 6.55 -1.09 0.75
CA TYR A 389 6.57 -1.39 -0.68
C TYR A 389 5.21 -1.69 -1.31
N ASN A 390 4.12 -1.55 -0.55
CA ASN A 390 2.76 -1.95 -0.93
C ASN A 390 2.65 -3.44 -1.31
N ILE A 391 3.42 -4.31 -0.64
CA ILE A 391 3.39 -5.76 -0.81
C ILE A 391 2.62 -6.36 0.37
N LYS A 392 1.44 -6.90 0.07
CA LYS A 392 0.54 -7.48 1.08
C LYS A 392 0.81 -8.98 1.28
N PRO A 393 0.34 -9.60 2.37
CA PRO A 393 0.55 -11.02 2.66
C PRO A 393 0.02 -11.93 1.55
N ARG A 394 -1.14 -11.58 0.96
CA ARG A 394 -1.68 -12.32 -0.18
C ARG A 394 -0.74 -12.28 -1.38
N ASP A 395 -0.10 -11.14 -1.62
CA ASP A 395 0.83 -10.96 -2.75
C ASP A 395 2.07 -11.86 -2.58
N ILE A 396 2.51 -12.11 -1.33
CA ILE A 396 3.55 -13.09 -1.01
C ILE A 396 3.09 -14.53 -1.23
N LEU A 397 1.91 -14.89 -0.71
CA LEU A 397 1.36 -16.24 -0.85
C LEU A 397 1.08 -16.59 -2.32
N ASP A 398 0.66 -15.59 -3.10
CA ASP A 398 0.44 -15.71 -4.54
C ASP A 398 1.73 -15.99 -5.30
N LEU A 399 2.94 -15.83 -4.74
CA LEU A 399 4.19 -16.23 -5.39
C LEU A 399 4.49 -17.72 -5.27
N LEU A 400 4.01 -18.36 -4.20
CA LEU A 400 4.32 -19.76 -3.91
C LEU A 400 3.83 -20.69 -5.02
N VAL A 401 4.66 -21.67 -5.36
CA VAL A 401 4.22 -22.79 -6.19
C VAL A 401 3.34 -23.73 -5.37
N LYS A 402 2.52 -24.52 -6.06
CA LYS A 402 1.53 -25.40 -5.42
C LYS A 402 2.15 -26.36 -4.40
N GLU A 403 3.35 -26.87 -4.68
CA GLU A 403 4.07 -27.79 -3.80
C GLU A 403 4.50 -27.11 -2.49
N ASP A 404 5.10 -25.93 -2.60
CA ASP A 404 5.55 -25.12 -1.46
C ASP A 404 4.36 -24.65 -0.61
N LEU A 405 3.25 -24.26 -1.23
CA LEU A 405 2.02 -23.88 -0.53
C LEU A 405 1.46 -25.05 0.28
N ILE A 406 1.41 -26.25 -0.30
CA ILE A 406 0.93 -27.46 0.39
C ILE A 406 1.86 -27.84 1.53
N LYS A 407 3.18 -27.72 1.34
CA LYS A 407 4.17 -27.96 2.39
C LYS A 407 3.95 -27.00 3.56
N PHE A 408 3.88 -25.70 3.28
CA PHE A 408 3.65 -24.67 4.29
C PHE A 408 2.36 -24.91 5.09
N ILE A 409 1.26 -25.29 4.43
CA ILE A 409 -0.01 -25.60 5.08
C ILE A 409 0.11 -26.79 6.05
N LYS A 410 0.84 -27.84 5.66
CA LYS A 410 1.04 -29.03 6.49
C LYS A 410 1.94 -28.74 7.69
N ASP A 411 3.04 -28.04 7.45
CA ASP A 411 4.04 -27.74 8.48
C ASP A 411 3.47 -26.87 9.61
N ASN A 412 2.50 -25.98 9.28
CA ASN A 412 1.90 -25.03 10.23
C ASN A 412 0.44 -25.35 10.60
N GLY A 413 -0.07 -26.54 10.25
CA GLY A 413 -1.40 -27.00 10.68
C GLY A 413 -2.58 -26.17 10.16
N VAL A 414 -2.42 -25.52 9.00
CA VAL A 414 -3.48 -24.69 8.39
C VAL A 414 -4.61 -25.57 7.84
N LYS A 415 -5.85 -25.08 7.92
CA LYS A 415 -7.02 -25.80 7.39
C LYS A 415 -6.91 -25.97 5.86
N GLN A 416 -7.24 -27.17 5.37
CA GLN A 416 -7.12 -27.52 3.94
C GLN A 416 -8.44 -27.47 3.17
N ARG A 417 -9.58 -27.27 3.85
CA ARG A 417 -10.89 -27.25 3.18
C ARG A 417 -11.17 -25.84 2.64
N GLY A 418 -11.44 -25.72 1.34
CA GLY A 418 -11.76 -24.44 0.70
C GLY A 418 -10.54 -23.81 0.03
N ASP A 419 -10.48 -22.48 0.04
CA ASP A 419 -9.37 -21.73 -0.55
C ASP A 419 -8.17 -21.72 0.41
N ASN A 420 -7.04 -22.25 -0.07
CA ASN A 420 -5.81 -22.38 0.71
C ASN A 420 -5.22 -21.03 1.13
N ILE A 421 -5.25 -20.02 0.27
CA ILE A 421 -4.68 -18.71 0.56
C ILE A 421 -5.52 -18.01 1.62
N LEU A 422 -6.85 -18.03 1.47
CA LEU A 422 -7.75 -17.46 2.47
C LEU A 422 -7.65 -18.19 3.82
N ASN A 423 -7.51 -19.52 3.80
CA ASN A 423 -7.31 -20.30 5.02
C ASN A 423 -6.00 -19.93 5.73
N ILE A 424 -4.92 -19.65 4.99
CA ILE A 424 -3.67 -19.16 5.58
C ILE A 424 -3.89 -17.78 6.18
N LEU A 425 -4.44 -16.82 5.43
CA LEU A 425 -4.67 -15.47 5.94
C LEU A 425 -5.54 -15.46 7.21
N GLU A 426 -6.59 -16.29 7.26
CA GLU A 426 -7.44 -16.43 8.44
C GLU A 426 -6.71 -17.12 9.61
N HIS A 427 -5.78 -18.05 9.34
CA HIS A 427 -4.99 -18.70 10.39
C HIS A 427 -4.05 -17.72 11.11
N TYR A 428 -3.45 -16.79 10.36
CA TYR A 428 -2.56 -15.76 10.91
C TYR A 428 -3.28 -14.46 11.24
N LYS A 429 -4.62 -14.45 11.16
CA LYS A 429 -5.44 -13.35 11.62
C LYS A 429 -5.44 -13.36 13.15
N ASP A 430 -4.46 -12.70 13.72
CA ASP A 430 -4.42 -12.46 15.15
C ASP A 430 -5.49 -11.44 15.51
N VAL A 431 -6.66 -11.95 15.88
CA VAL A 431 -7.84 -11.14 16.18
C VAL A 431 -7.54 -10.19 17.34
N GLU A 432 -6.79 -10.62 18.35
CA GLU A 432 -6.48 -9.81 19.53
C GLU A 432 -5.55 -8.65 19.18
N ASN A 433 -4.45 -8.92 18.47
CA ASN A 433 -3.56 -7.87 17.99
C ASN A 433 -4.26 -6.94 16.98
N LEU A 434 -5.13 -7.48 16.13
CA LEU A 434 -5.93 -6.67 15.21
C LEU A 434 -6.87 -5.72 15.97
N TYR A 435 -7.45 -6.14 17.10
CA TYR A 435 -8.20 -5.27 17.99
C TYR A 435 -7.32 -4.20 18.66
N LEU A 436 -6.08 -4.54 19.06
CA LEU A 436 -5.13 -3.60 19.66
C LEU A 436 -4.65 -2.53 18.66
N GLU A 437 -4.31 -2.91 17.42
CA GLU A 437 -4.00 -1.97 16.33
C GLU A 437 -5.18 -1.02 16.03
N ASN A 438 -6.39 -1.47 16.34
CA ASN A 438 -7.62 -0.71 16.19
C ASN A 438 -8.17 -0.16 17.51
N PHE A 439 -7.35 -0.10 18.56
CA PHE A 439 -7.79 0.24 19.92
C PHE A 439 -8.53 1.58 19.96
N GLU A 440 -8.04 2.59 19.25
CA GLU A 440 -8.72 3.89 19.12
C GLU A 440 -10.08 3.77 18.42
N ASN A 441 -10.17 3.00 17.33
CA ASN A 441 -11.45 2.76 16.63
C ASN A 441 -12.45 2.00 17.51
N VAL A 442 -11.99 1.10 18.37
CA VAL A 442 -12.81 0.43 19.39
C VAL A 442 -13.31 1.44 20.42
N ALA A 443 -12.44 2.34 20.90
CA ALA A 443 -12.80 3.41 21.84
C ALA A 443 -13.87 4.36 21.27
N TYR A 444 -13.75 4.72 19.98
CA TYR A 444 -14.73 5.53 19.25
C TYR A 444 -16.00 4.77 18.83
N ARG A 445 -16.07 3.46 19.11
CA ARG A 445 -17.14 2.56 18.66
C ARG A 445 -17.38 2.63 17.14
N ASN A 446 -16.33 2.78 16.36
CA ASN A 446 -16.41 3.00 14.91
C ASN A 446 -16.60 1.67 14.14
N LEU A 447 -17.82 1.12 14.22
CA LEU A 447 -18.16 -0.19 13.67
C LEU A 447 -17.84 -0.36 12.18
N ASN A 448 -17.97 0.70 11.38
CA ASN A 448 -17.72 0.62 9.95
C ASN A 448 -16.22 0.42 9.68
N VAL A 449 -15.37 1.25 10.30
CA VAL A 449 -13.91 1.13 10.18
C VAL A 449 -13.42 -0.21 10.73
N LEU A 450 -13.97 -0.68 11.86
CA LEU A 450 -13.64 -1.99 12.42
C LEU A 450 -13.97 -3.13 11.44
N LYS A 451 -15.17 -3.12 10.84
CA LYS A 451 -15.56 -4.13 9.83
C LYS A 451 -14.66 -4.12 8.62
N GLU A 452 -14.34 -2.92 8.12
CA GLU A 452 -13.41 -2.77 7.00
C GLU A 452 -12.02 -3.29 7.35
N ASN A 453 -11.56 -3.12 8.59
CA ASN A 453 -10.27 -3.65 9.08
C ASN A 453 -10.33 -5.16 9.41
N GLY A 454 -11.41 -5.84 9.06
CA GLY A 454 -11.57 -7.29 9.25
C GLY A 454 -12.09 -7.70 10.63
N ILE A 455 -12.51 -6.75 11.46
CA ILE A 455 -13.05 -6.99 12.80
C ILE A 455 -14.58 -7.09 12.76
N THR A 456 -15.11 -8.25 13.14
CA THR A 456 -16.56 -8.46 13.27
C THR A 456 -16.95 -8.48 14.75
N VAL A 457 -17.62 -7.42 15.21
CA VAL A 457 -18.06 -7.25 16.60
C VAL A 457 -19.43 -6.58 16.66
N LYS A 458 -20.25 -6.90 17.66
CA LYS A 458 -21.53 -6.20 17.87
C LYS A 458 -21.30 -4.88 18.59
N GLU A 459 -22.15 -3.89 18.30
CA GLU A 459 -22.02 -2.57 18.94
C GLU A 459 -22.08 -2.65 20.48
N SER A 460 -22.93 -3.53 21.01
CA SER A 460 -23.11 -3.73 22.45
C SER A 460 -21.86 -4.29 23.14
N GLU A 461 -21.00 -4.97 22.41
CA GLU A 461 -19.82 -5.67 22.94
C GLU A 461 -18.57 -4.77 22.95
N LEU A 462 -18.59 -3.62 22.26
CA LEU A 462 -17.43 -2.72 22.13
C LEU A 462 -16.95 -2.12 23.45
N GLY A 463 -17.86 -1.84 24.39
CA GLY A 463 -17.47 -1.33 25.72
C GLY A 463 -16.63 -2.34 26.48
N LEU A 464 -17.15 -3.56 26.60
CA LEU A 464 -16.45 -4.69 27.23
C LEU A 464 -15.14 -5.02 26.49
N LYS A 465 -15.14 -4.94 25.16
CA LYS A 465 -13.93 -5.20 24.38
C LYS A 465 -12.87 -4.13 24.61
N PHE A 466 -13.26 -2.86 24.76
CA PHE A 466 -12.34 -1.78 25.11
C PHE A 466 -11.73 -1.98 26.50
N GLU A 467 -12.53 -2.40 27.49
CA GLU A 467 -12.05 -2.75 28.83
C GLU A 467 -11.05 -3.92 28.78
N GLU A 468 -11.36 -5.00 28.06
CA GLU A 468 -10.49 -6.16 27.87
C GLU A 468 -9.14 -5.76 27.23
N LEU A 469 -9.16 -4.97 26.15
CA LEU A 469 -7.95 -4.50 25.48
C LEU A 469 -7.13 -3.56 26.38
N THR A 470 -7.79 -2.68 27.13
CA THR A 470 -7.13 -1.78 28.07
C THR A 470 -6.42 -2.58 29.16
N LYS A 471 -7.05 -3.65 29.65
CA LYS A 471 -6.44 -4.60 30.58
C LYS A 471 -5.20 -5.26 29.98
N THR A 472 -5.29 -5.81 28.76
CA THR A 472 -4.15 -6.41 28.06
C THR A 472 -2.99 -5.40 27.91
N ILE A 473 -3.28 -4.13 27.63
CA ILE A 473 -2.25 -3.08 27.56
C ILE A 473 -1.57 -2.89 28.92
N PHE A 474 -2.31 -2.78 30.02
CA PHE A 474 -1.72 -2.61 31.35
C PHE A 474 -0.91 -3.83 31.80
N GLU A 475 -1.36 -5.05 31.50
CA GLU A 475 -0.56 -6.26 31.72
C GLU A 475 0.72 -6.25 30.88
N GLY A 476 0.64 -5.80 29.62
CA GLY A 476 1.79 -5.60 28.74
C GLY A 476 2.79 -4.53 29.21
N LEU A 477 2.32 -3.56 30.02
CA LEU A 477 3.16 -2.60 30.74
C LEU A 477 3.85 -3.20 31.98
N GLY A 478 3.67 -4.49 32.24
CA GLY A 478 4.25 -5.20 33.40
C GLY A 478 3.51 -4.93 34.72
N LEU A 479 2.34 -4.29 34.67
CA LEU A 479 1.56 -3.96 35.87
C LEU A 479 0.64 -5.13 36.25
N GLN A 480 0.47 -5.38 37.55
CA GLN A 480 -0.34 -6.49 38.04
C GLN A 480 -1.83 -6.14 38.04
N VAL A 481 -2.54 -6.50 36.97
CA VAL A 481 -4.01 -6.42 36.94
C VAL A 481 -4.63 -7.53 37.80
N ASP A 482 -5.33 -7.17 38.87
CA ASP A 482 -5.82 -8.09 39.90
C ASP A 482 -7.34 -8.23 39.86
N ASP A 483 -7.83 -9.11 38.99
CA ASP A 483 -9.26 -9.43 38.90
C ASP A 483 -9.81 -10.10 40.16
N VAL A 484 -8.97 -10.78 40.94
CA VAL A 484 -9.41 -11.47 42.16
C VAL A 484 -9.79 -10.42 43.21
N LEU A 485 -8.89 -9.47 43.47
CA LEU A 485 -9.16 -8.36 44.39
C LEU A 485 -10.29 -7.47 43.87
N LYS A 486 -10.32 -7.18 42.56
CA LYS A 486 -11.42 -6.43 41.93
C LYS A 486 -12.77 -7.07 42.20
N ASN A 487 -12.90 -8.37 41.96
CA ASN A 487 -14.15 -9.10 42.15
C ASN A 487 -14.55 -9.23 43.64
N GLN A 488 -13.59 -9.19 44.57
CA GLN A 488 -13.86 -9.14 46.00
C GLN A 488 -14.40 -7.77 46.45
N LEU A 489 -13.88 -6.68 45.86
CA LEU A 489 -14.31 -5.31 46.17
C LEU A 489 -15.62 -4.93 45.49
N ASN A 490 -15.85 -5.43 44.28
CA ASN A 490 -17.01 -5.08 43.46
C ASN A 490 -18.33 -5.44 44.16
N THR A 491 -19.27 -4.50 44.14
CA THR A 491 -20.65 -4.71 44.62
C THR A 491 -21.60 -4.82 43.45
N LYS A 492 -22.87 -5.20 43.69
CA LYS A 492 -23.92 -5.19 42.66
C LYS A 492 -24.14 -3.82 42.01
N LYS A 493 -23.69 -2.73 42.64
CA LYS A 493 -23.85 -1.35 42.18
C LYS A 493 -22.54 -0.71 41.71
N ASP A 494 -21.43 -1.16 42.27
CA ASP A 494 -20.12 -0.55 42.09
C ASP A 494 -19.17 -1.60 41.50
N MET A 495 -19.07 -1.63 40.18
CA MET A 495 -18.23 -2.58 39.45
C MET A 495 -17.09 -1.82 38.78
N MET A 496 -15.90 -1.89 39.36
CA MET A 496 -14.71 -1.33 38.74
C MET A 496 -14.36 -2.12 37.49
N ASP A 497 -13.95 -1.41 36.43
CA ASP A 497 -13.55 -2.04 35.16
C ASP A 497 -12.23 -2.81 35.36
N ILE A 498 -11.19 -2.11 35.82
CA ILE A 498 -9.84 -2.65 36.01
C ILE A 498 -9.26 -2.15 37.35
N LEU A 499 -8.58 -3.06 38.06
CA LEU A 499 -7.84 -2.77 39.28
C LEU A 499 -6.40 -3.24 39.11
N ILE A 500 -5.44 -2.35 39.36
CA ILE A 500 -4.02 -2.66 39.33
C ILE A 500 -3.50 -2.67 40.76
N ASN A 501 -2.86 -3.76 41.15
CA ASN A 501 -2.27 -3.95 42.47
C ASN A 501 -0.79 -3.58 42.43
N LEU A 502 -0.35 -2.66 43.29
CA LEU A 502 1.05 -2.22 43.38
C LEU A 502 1.79 -2.89 44.55
N GLY A 503 1.12 -3.78 45.29
CA GLY A 503 1.61 -4.31 46.56
C GLY A 503 1.40 -3.32 47.71
N ASN A 504 1.71 -3.74 48.95
CA ASN A 504 1.60 -2.91 50.17
C ASN A 504 0.23 -2.25 50.39
N ASN A 505 -0.86 -2.91 49.99
CA ASN A 505 -2.24 -2.38 50.01
C ASN A 505 -2.42 -1.10 49.17
N GLU A 506 -1.53 -0.85 48.20
CA GLU A 506 -1.64 0.25 47.25
C GLU A 506 -2.26 -0.23 45.93
N ILE A 507 -3.22 0.53 45.41
CA ILE A 507 -3.94 0.20 44.18
C ILE A 507 -4.03 1.40 43.23
N ILE A 508 -4.19 1.10 41.95
CA ILE A 508 -4.67 2.04 40.93
C ILE A 508 -6.02 1.53 40.41
N ILE A 509 -7.00 2.42 40.37
CA ILE A 509 -8.32 2.12 39.79
C ILE A 509 -8.34 2.67 38.37
N VAL A 510 -8.80 1.87 37.42
CA VAL A 510 -8.90 2.29 36.03
C VAL A 510 -10.35 2.13 35.55
N GLU A 511 -10.88 3.21 34.98
CA GLU A 511 -12.22 3.26 34.38
C GLU A 511 -12.09 3.51 32.88
N CYS A 512 -12.88 2.78 32.08
CA CYS A 512 -12.84 2.84 30.63
C CYS A 512 -14.15 3.41 30.10
N LYS A 513 -14.07 4.42 29.22
CA LYS A 513 -15.25 4.99 28.56
C LYS A 513 -15.09 5.04 27.06
N THR A 514 -16.02 4.39 26.35
CA THR A 514 -16.13 4.50 24.89
C THR A 514 -17.17 5.57 24.51
N SER A 515 -16.99 6.26 23.38
CA SER A 515 -17.93 7.27 22.87
C SER A 515 -17.94 7.29 21.35
N LYS A 516 -19.11 7.44 20.71
CA LYS A 516 -19.18 7.70 19.26
C LYS A 516 -18.83 9.15 18.90
N GLU A 517 -19.10 10.05 19.83
CA GLU A 517 -18.91 11.50 19.64
C GLU A 517 -17.52 11.92 20.14
N LYS A 518 -16.93 12.90 19.46
CA LYS A 518 -15.68 13.53 19.88
C LYS A 518 -15.88 14.35 21.15
N GLY A 519 -14.87 14.38 22.00
CA GLY A 519 -14.87 15.12 23.26
C GLY A 519 -15.83 14.56 24.29
N TYR A 520 -15.41 13.52 25.03
CA TYR A 520 -16.19 12.98 26.14
C TYR A 520 -16.42 14.06 27.21
N ASN A 521 -17.69 14.38 27.49
CA ASN A 521 -18.09 15.53 28.31
C ASN A 521 -18.93 15.17 29.56
N LYS A 522 -19.03 13.89 29.90
CA LYS A 522 -19.93 13.41 30.99
C LYS A 522 -19.25 13.37 32.37
N PHE A 523 -18.57 14.45 32.76
CA PHE A 523 -17.77 14.49 33.99
C PHE A 523 -18.58 14.16 35.25
N SER A 524 -19.76 14.77 35.43
CA SER A 524 -20.60 14.59 36.63
C SER A 524 -21.01 13.15 36.90
N THR A 525 -21.22 12.35 35.84
CA THR A 525 -21.62 10.94 35.97
C THR A 525 -20.41 10.09 36.35
N VAL A 526 -19.28 10.32 35.69
CA VAL A 526 -18.03 9.58 35.94
C VAL A 526 -17.44 9.91 37.30
N SER A 527 -17.39 11.19 37.68
CA SER A 527 -16.91 11.60 39.01
C SER A 527 -17.70 10.91 40.13
N ARG A 528 -19.04 10.84 40.03
CA ARG A 528 -19.86 10.11 41.01
C ARG A 528 -19.51 8.62 41.07
N GLN A 529 -19.32 7.98 39.92
CA GLN A 529 -18.96 6.58 39.80
C GLN A 529 -17.59 6.31 40.45
N LEU A 530 -16.59 7.10 40.09
CA LEU A 530 -15.23 7.01 40.63
C LEU A 530 -15.18 7.31 42.13
N LYS A 531 -15.93 8.28 42.66
CA LYS A 531 -16.04 8.54 44.11
C LYS A 531 -16.65 7.33 44.84
N SER A 532 -17.59 6.62 44.22
CA SER A 532 -18.12 5.37 44.79
C SER A 532 -17.03 4.32 44.91
N TYR A 533 -16.21 4.13 43.87
CA TYR A 533 -15.10 3.18 43.88
C TYR A 533 -14.04 3.52 44.91
N GLN A 534 -13.71 4.80 45.04
CA GLN A 534 -12.81 5.28 46.08
C GLN A 534 -13.32 4.89 47.47
N ASN A 535 -14.60 5.15 47.75
CA ASN A 535 -15.21 4.82 49.03
C ASN A 535 -15.19 3.31 49.33
N VAL A 536 -15.36 2.46 48.30
CA VAL A 536 -15.26 1.00 48.46
C VAL A 536 -13.83 0.58 48.79
N ALA A 537 -12.84 1.10 48.08
CA ALA A 537 -11.43 0.78 48.34
C ALA A 537 -10.95 1.28 49.72
N LEU A 538 -11.31 2.51 50.09
CA LEU A 538 -10.98 3.10 51.40
C LEU A 538 -11.60 2.32 52.57
N LYS A 539 -12.81 1.78 52.40
CA LYS A 539 -13.47 0.92 53.42
C LYS A 539 -12.77 -0.43 53.62
N ASN A 540 -11.97 -0.86 52.66
CA ASN A 540 -11.20 -2.10 52.72
C ASN A 540 -9.71 -1.82 53.04
N ASP A 541 -9.41 -0.67 53.65
CA ASP A 541 -8.06 -0.25 54.07
C ASP A 541 -7.01 -0.22 52.93
N LEU A 542 -7.48 0.01 51.69
CA LEU A 542 -6.61 0.17 50.51
C LEU A 542 -6.27 1.64 50.28
N ARG A 543 -5.01 1.91 49.94
CA ARG A 543 -4.53 3.22 49.54
C ARG A 543 -4.60 3.36 48.03
N ILE A 544 -5.32 4.38 47.57
CA ILE A 544 -5.48 4.67 46.14
C ILE A 544 -4.34 5.60 45.72
N VAL A 545 -3.38 5.07 44.97
CA VAL A 545 -2.25 5.86 44.44
C VAL A 545 -2.74 6.78 43.34
N LYS A 546 -3.57 6.27 42.43
CA LYS A 546 -4.09 7.01 41.29
C LYS A 546 -5.40 6.43 40.78
N ILE A 547 -6.20 7.26 40.13
CA ILE A 547 -7.32 6.82 39.31
C ILE A 547 -7.03 7.22 37.87
N LEU A 548 -7.14 6.27 36.94
CA LEU A 548 -6.98 6.53 35.52
C LEU A 548 -8.34 6.44 34.84
N LEU A 549 -8.71 7.45 34.07
CA LEU A 549 -9.84 7.41 33.18
C LEU A 549 -9.32 7.31 31.75
N VAL A 550 -9.64 6.20 31.08
CA VAL A 550 -9.24 5.93 29.70
C VAL A 550 -10.44 6.14 28.79
N ALA A 551 -10.31 7.04 27.81
CA ALA A 551 -11.38 7.35 26.86
C ALA A 551 -10.80 7.67 25.47
N PRO A 552 -11.59 7.68 24.37
CA PRO A 552 -11.05 8.09 23.07
C PRO A 552 -10.48 9.51 23.10
N GLU A 553 -11.23 10.45 23.68
CA GLU A 553 -10.91 11.88 23.70
C GLU A 553 -11.71 12.58 24.80
N PHE A 554 -11.18 13.66 25.37
CA PHE A 554 -11.85 14.48 26.40
C PHE A 554 -12.12 15.88 25.85
N SER A 555 -13.26 16.49 26.21
CA SER A 555 -13.52 17.89 25.86
C SER A 555 -12.76 18.85 26.78
N ASP A 556 -12.50 20.08 26.31
CA ASP A 556 -11.84 21.11 27.12
C ASP A 556 -12.59 21.39 28.44
N ASP A 557 -13.92 21.41 28.39
CA ASP A 557 -14.78 21.54 29.58
C ASP A 557 -14.55 20.39 30.57
N PHE A 558 -14.39 19.15 30.07
CA PHE A 558 -14.15 17.98 30.92
C PHE A 558 -12.78 18.05 31.59
N VAL A 559 -11.76 18.49 30.85
CA VAL A 559 -10.41 18.70 31.39
C VAL A 559 -10.45 19.77 32.48
N THR A 560 -11.11 20.90 32.20
CA THR A 560 -11.25 22.01 33.17
C THR A 560 -11.96 21.55 34.44
N ASP A 561 -13.09 20.84 34.31
CA ASP A 561 -13.83 20.29 35.45
C ASP A 561 -12.96 19.29 36.27
N CYS A 562 -12.14 18.48 35.58
CA CYS A 562 -11.22 17.56 36.23
C CYS A 562 -10.09 18.28 36.97
N GLU A 563 -9.58 19.39 36.44
CA GLU A 563 -8.57 20.21 37.11
C GLU A 563 -9.09 20.90 38.38
N MET A 564 -10.39 21.23 38.39
CA MET A 564 -11.05 21.82 39.55
C MET A 564 -11.34 20.81 40.68
N ASP A 565 -11.47 19.51 40.38
CA ASP A 565 -11.72 18.47 41.38
C ASP A 565 -10.43 18.00 42.07
N THR A 566 -10.03 18.71 43.12
CA THR A 566 -8.84 18.40 43.94
C THR A 566 -9.01 17.19 44.86
N GLU A 567 -10.21 16.64 45.01
CA GLU A 567 -10.47 15.48 45.89
C GLU A 567 -10.06 14.16 45.22
N MET A 568 -10.04 14.13 43.89
CA MET A 568 -9.76 12.93 43.12
C MET A 568 -8.34 12.99 42.55
N ASN A 569 -7.51 12.01 42.89
CA ASN A 569 -6.21 11.78 42.22
C ASN A 569 -6.41 11.20 40.79
N LEU A 570 -7.24 11.87 39.99
CA LEU A 570 -7.66 11.45 38.66
C LEU A 570 -6.63 11.89 37.60
N SER A 571 -6.34 11.00 36.67
CA SER A 571 -5.60 11.27 35.44
C SER A 571 -6.37 10.77 34.24
N LEU A 572 -6.37 11.59 33.20
CA LEU A 572 -7.04 11.38 31.94
C LEU A 572 -6.02 10.85 30.92
N ILE A 573 -6.32 9.70 30.32
CA ILE A 573 -5.50 9.08 29.29
C ILE A 573 -6.37 8.87 28.05
N THR A 574 -5.95 9.42 26.91
CA THR A 574 -6.63 9.11 25.65
C THR A 574 -6.24 7.71 25.18
N ALA A 575 -7.13 7.05 24.43
CA ALA A 575 -6.88 5.72 23.89
C ALA A 575 -5.62 5.69 23.01
N SER A 576 -5.41 6.73 22.20
CA SER A 576 -4.22 6.91 21.37
C SER A 576 -2.95 7.02 22.22
N THR A 577 -2.94 7.87 23.25
CA THR A 577 -1.77 8.05 24.12
C THR A 577 -1.44 6.77 24.89
N LEU A 578 -2.44 6.03 25.39
CA LEU A 578 -2.19 4.77 26.07
C LEU A 578 -1.54 3.73 25.13
N LEU A 579 -2.02 3.64 23.88
CA LEU A 579 -1.46 2.75 22.88
C LEU A 579 -0.01 3.12 22.54
N ASN A 580 0.28 4.40 22.29
CA ASN A 580 1.63 4.89 21.99
C ASN A 580 2.62 4.64 23.14
N ILE A 581 2.16 4.79 24.39
CA ILE A 581 2.97 4.47 25.58
C ILE A 581 3.29 2.96 25.62
N SER A 582 2.31 2.11 25.35
CA SER A 582 2.48 0.65 25.30
C SER A 582 3.52 0.23 24.25
N GLU A 583 3.40 0.77 23.03
CA GLU A 583 4.35 0.49 21.95
C GLU A 583 5.78 0.94 22.29
N ALA A 584 5.93 2.15 22.83
CA ALA A 584 7.23 2.65 23.25
C ALA A 584 7.83 1.80 24.38
N PHE A 585 6.99 1.34 25.33
CA PHE A 585 7.43 0.50 26.44
C PHE A 585 7.99 -0.84 25.97
N LYS A 586 7.43 -1.47 24.92
CA LYS A 586 7.95 -2.72 24.32
C LYS A 586 9.43 -2.63 23.91
N THR A 587 9.90 -1.43 23.57
CA THR A 587 11.30 -1.17 23.17
C THR A 587 12.17 -0.60 24.28
N SER A 588 11.58 -0.33 25.46
CA SER A 588 12.28 0.25 26.60
C SER A 588 13.09 -0.79 27.38
N LYS A 589 13.94 -0.31 28.30
CA LYS A 589 14.73 -1.19 29.18
C LYS A 589 13.99 -1.60 30.46
N PHE A 590 12.80 -1.08 30.69
CA PHE A 590 12.04 -1.32 31.91
C PHE A 590 11.27 -2.64 31.81
N ASN A 591 11.29 -3.43 32.88
CA ASN A 591 10.48 -4.66 32.98
C ASN A 591 9.05 -4.37 33.46
N GLU A 592 8.88 -3.28 34.20
CA GLU A 592 7.60 -2.80 34.72
C GLU A 592 7.52 -1.28 34.52
N PHE A 593 6.37 -0.80 34.05
CA PHE A 593 6.16 0.61 33.77
C PHE A 593 6.20 1.44 35.06
N PRO A 594 7.02 2.53 35.12
CA PRO A 594 7.08 3.38 36.29
C PRO A 594 5.77 4.17 36.48
N HIS A 595 4.83 3.64 37.27
CA HIS A 595 3.49 4.22 37.46
C HIS A 595 3.49 5.68 37.96
N VAL A 596 4.58 6.14 38.58
CA VAL A 596 4.83 7.56 38.93
C VAL A 596 4.80 8.52 37.72
N LEU A 597 4.92 8.00 36.50
CA LEU A 597 4.80 8.79 35.28
C LEU A 597 3.34 9.20 34.99
N PHE A 598 2.34 8.55 35.59
CA PHE A 598 0.92 8.91 35.52
C PHE A 598 0.54 10.10 36.42
N ARG A 599 1.44 11.07 36.58
CA ARG A 599 1.25 12.18 37.54
C ARG A 599 0.42 13.35 37.00
N ASP A 600 0.36 13.54 35.69
CA ASP A 600 -0.34 14.68 35.09
C ASP A 600 -1.86 14.48 35.12
N ILE A 601 -2.62 15.58 35.18
CA ILE A 601 -4.09 15.52 35.08
C ILE A 601 -4.48 15.02 33.70
N VAL A 602 -3.90 15.56 32.63
CA VAL A 602 -3.94 14.97 31.29
C VAL A 602 -2.56 14.40 30.99
N ILE A 603 -2.48 13.11 30.70
CA ILE A 603 -1.20 12.42 30.49
C ILE A 603 -0.47 13.01 29.29
N ASN A 604 0.72 13.58 29.54
CA ASN A 604 1.58 14.10 28.51
C ASN A 604 2.41 12.97 27.87
N GLU A 605 1.97 12.54 26.69
CA GLU A 605 2.60 11.49 25.90
C GLU A 605 4.10 11.74 25.67
N GLU A 606 4.48 12.90 25.10
CA GLU A 606 5.87 13.21 24.77
C GLU A 606 6.82 13.07 25.97
N ARG A 607 6.36 13.48 27.15
CA ARG A 607 7.16 13.42 28.36
C ARG A 607 7.40 11.98 28.80
N ILE A 608 6.39 11.12 28.69
CA ILE A 608 6.52 9.69 29.01
C ILE A 608 7.44 9.02 27.99
N LEU A 609 7.26 9.29 26.70
CA LEU A 609 8.14 8.76 25.64
C LEU A 609 9.61 9.17 25.86
N LYS A 610 9.87 10.43 26.23
CA LYS A 610 11.21 10.93 26.61
C LYS A 610 11.79 10.26 27.87
N ALA A 611 10.93 9.78 28.77
CA ALA A 611 11.36 9.05 29.97
C ALA A 611 11.69 7.59 29.65
N LEU A 612 10.88 6.92 28.82
CA LEU A 612 11.05 5.52 28.43
C LEU A 612 12.26 5.28 27.50
N SER A 613 12.68 6.31 26.75
CA SER A 613 13.83 6.26 25.82
C SER A 613 15.20 6.43 26.49
N LYS A 614 15.25 6.74 27.79
CA LYS A 614 16.49 6.78 28.58
C LYS A 614 16.81 5.39 29.12
#